data_AF-A0A1E3Q4U5-F1
#
_entry.id   AF-A0A1E3Q4U5-F1
#
_cell.length_a   1.000
_cell.length_b   1.000
_cell.length_c   1.000
_cell.angle_alpha   90.00
_cell.angle_beta   90.00
_cell.angle_gamma   90.00
#
_symmetry.space_group_name_H-M   'P 1'
#
loop_
_entity.id
_entity.type
_entity.pdbx_description
1 polymer ?
#
loop_
_entity_poly.entity_id
_entity_poly.type
_entity_poly.pdbx_seq_one_letter_code
_entity_poly.pdbx_strand_id
1 'polypeptide(L)'
;MQHQPPQHTPLLLNRLLSLKDVSPLVLLLDTPKQTAKYFLLEFIHRNKEGSVPGLQIIFLSFETPAGSLDWIGCSSLQFVSCHHLPHKSIHDKVISLLRSDQKSLILVDSLADVAAADLVTFITPLIRPSSTLVAISHLPLPGHIALPTPSYAPSATTQLLYLATTIIKLFPSPEIDIDEDDQASDTFLLPLGSNSAQCRLEFLHRRKSGRAVQGGFKFDFTTHTLTFIPTSTTAGDSGGSTEQGDDALLKDLTTFNLGTTEKQRIARDNVELPYLKAQQGDMTGTVVGGAIVYEFEKEDDYDEEDPYEDPF
;
A
#
# COMPACT_ATOMS: atom_id res chain seq x y z
N MET A 1 23.39 7.06 10.75
CA MET A 1 23.17 5.61 10.60
C MET A 1 22.40 5.39 9.30
N GLN A 2 22.98 4.65 8.35
CA GLN A 2 22.32 4.35 7.08
C GLN A 2 21.00 3.62 7.33
N HIS A 3 19.87 4.24 6.96
CA HIS A 3 18.60 3.53 6.81
C HIS A 3 18.75 2.53 5.68
N GLN A 4 19.10 1.29 6.03
CA GLN A 4 19.10 0.19 5.11
C GLN A 4 17.67 0.05 4.56
N PRO A 5 17.44 0.20 3.25
CA PRO A 5 16.11 -0.02 2.68
C PRO A 5 15.68 -1.44 3.05
N PRO A 6 14.41 -1.69 3.38
CA PRO A 6 13.97 -3.03 3.71
C PRO A 6 14.31 -3.94 2.53
N GLN A 7 15.27 -4.84 2.70
CA GLN A 7 15.74 -5.78 1.66
C GLN A 7 14.60 -6.69 1.14
N HIS A 8 13.43 -6.62 1.77
CA HIS A 8 12.22 -7.37 1.45
C HIS A 8 11.21 -6.64 0.54
N THR A 9 11.36 -5.35 0.26
CA THR A 9 10.39 -4.58 -0.56
C THR A 9 10.23 -5.11 -1.98
N PRO A 10 11.30 -5.41 -2.75
CA PRO A 10 11.13 -5.95 -4.11
C PRO A 10 10.51 -7.35 -4.14
N LEU A 11 10.80 -8.17 -3.12
CA LEU A 11 10.19 -9.48 -3.00
C LEU A 11 8.69 -9.37 -2.69
N LEU A 12 8.29 -8.38 -1.89
CA LEU A 12 6.90 -8.16 -1.50
C LEU A 12 6.00 -7.84 -2.70
N LEU A 13 6.39 -6.89 -3.57
CA LEU A 13 5.60 -6.55 -4.74
C LEU A 13 5.42 -7.76 -5.67
N ASN A 14 6.50 -8.50 -5.93
CA ASN A 14 6.43 -9.72 -6.73
C ASN A 14 5.52 -10.80 -6.12
N ARG A 15 5.51 -10.95 -4.79
CA ARG A 15 4.63 -11.87 -4.07
C ARG A 15 3.16 -11.44 -4.12
N LEU A 16 2.87 -10.14 -4.07
CA LEU A 16 1.53 -9.59 -4.22
C LEU A 16 0.99 -9.81 -5.64
N LEU A 17 1.79 -9.51 -6.66
CA LEU A 17 1.41 -9.70 -8.07
C LEU A 17 1.17 -11.18 -8.43
N SER A 18 1.88 -12.09 -7.77
CA SER A 18 1.70 -13.55 -7.92
C SER A 18 0.68 -14.16 -6.95
N LEU A 19 -0.08 -13.33 -6.22
CA LEU A 19 -1.13 -13.76 -5.27
C LEU A 19 -0.65 -14.74 -4.18
N LYS A 20 0.65 -14.70 -3.88
CA LYS A 20 1.28 -15.46 -2.79
C LYS A 20 0.96 -14.83 -1.44
N ASP A 21 1.04 -13.49 -1.38
CA ASP A 21 0.54 -12.71 -0.26
C ASP A 21 -0.84 -12.15 -0.59
N VAL A 22 -1.74 -12.19 0.39
CA VAL A 22 -3.11 -11.72 0.23
C VAL A 22 -3.17 -10.22 0.50
N SER A 23 -3.69 -9.46 -0.46
CA SER A 23 -4.08 -8.07 -0.29
C SER A 23 -5.54 -7.93 -0.71
N PRO A 24 -6.49 -7.78 0.22
CA PRO A 24 -7.92 -7.74 -0.09
C PRO A 24 -8.30 -6.71 -1.16
N LEU A 25 -7.68 -5.52 -1.11
CA LEU A 25 -7.88 -4.44 -2.06
C LEU A 25 -6.55 -3.84 -2.49
N VAL A 26 -6.22 -4.04 -3.76
CA VAL A 26 -5.10 -3.38 -4.46
C VAL A 26 -5.69 -2.25 -5.32
N LEU A 27 -5.36 -1.02 -4.96
CA LEU A 27 -5.76 0.17 -5.69
C LEU A 27 -4.63 0.61 -6.62
N LEU A 28 -4.93 0.68 -7.91
CA LEU A 28 -4.06 1.26 -8.93
C LEU A 28 -4.52 2.71 -9.16
N LEU A 29 -3.60 3.65 -8.97
CA LEU A 29 -3.82 5.06 -9.28
C LEU A 29 -3.05 5.39 -10.55
N ASP A 30 -3.77 5.88 -11.54
CA ASP A 30 -3.21 6.23 -12.83
C ASP A 30 -3.65 7.63 -13.26
N THR A 31 -3.07 8.09 -14.37
CA THR A 31 -3.39 9.39 -14.98
C THR A 31 -3.47 9.21 -16.48
N PRO A 32 -4.05 10.16 -17.23
CA PRO A 32 -4.01 10.12 -18.70
C PRO A 32 -2.59 10.06 -19.28
N LYS A 33 -1.58 10.55 -18.56
CA LYS A 33 -0.16 10.47 -18.94
C LYS A 33 0.40 9.06 -18.81
N GLN A 34 -0.10 8.28 -17.87
CA GLN A 34 0.27 6.87 -17.69
C GLN A 34 -0.89 6.09 -17.08
N THR A 35 -1.60 5.35 -17.92
CA THR A 35 -2.72 4.49 -17.54
C THR A 35 -2.26 3.18 -16.89
N ALA A 36 -3.12 2.58 -16.07
CA ALA A 36 -2.87 1.33 -15.37
C ALA A 36 -3.05 0.08 -16.22
N LYS A 37 -3.40 0.21 -17.50
CA LYS A 37 -3.69 -0.91 -18.41
C LYS A 37 -2.61 -1.99 -18.37
N TYR A 38 -1.36 -1.63 -18.66
CA TYR A 38 -0.26 -2.62 -18.72
C TYR A 38 -0.03 -3.31 -17.37
N PHE A 39 -0.16 -2.56 -16.28
CA PHE A 39 0.04 -3.09 -14.94
C PHE A 39 -1.13 -3.99 -14.49
N LEU A 40 -2.37 -3.68 -14.88
CA LEU A 40 -3.53 -4.55 -14.66
C LEU A 40 -3.37 -5.87 -15.43
N LEU A 41 -2.89 -5.80 -16.67
CA LEU A 41 -2.62 -6.98 -17.50
C LEU A 41 -1.50 -7.85 -16.93
N GLU A 42 -0.53 -7.26 -16.22
CA GLU A 42 0.55 -7.99 -15.54
C GLU A 42 0.00 -8.98 -14.49
N PHE A 43 -1.07 -8.63 -13.78
CA PHE A 43 -1.74 -9.56 -12.87
C PHE A 43 -2.29 -10.78 -13.60
N ILE A 44 -2.84 -10.61 -14.81
CA ILE A 44 -3.32 -11.72 -15.62
C ILE A 44 -2.13 -12.54 -16.12
N HIS A 45 -1.11 -11.89 -16.67
CA HIS A 45 0.07 -12.55 -17.22
C HIS A 45 0.75 -13.47 -16.20
N ARG A 46 1.00 -12.97 -14.98
CA ARG A 46 1.67 -13.72 -13.90
C ARG A 46 0.86 -14.88 -13.36
N ASN A 47 -0.45 -14.93 -13.62
CA ASN A 47 -1.36 -15.91 -13.06
C ASN A 47 -2.09 -16.75 -14.13
N LYS A 48 -1.72 -16.62 -15.41
CA LYS A 48 -2.40 -17.21 -16.57
C LYS A 48 -2.35 -18.75 -16.61
N GLU A 49 -1.22 -19.36 -16.22
CA GLU A 49 -0.93 -20.77 -16.49
C GLU A 49 -0.27 -21.49 -15.29
N GLY A 50 -0.99 -21.59 -14.17
CA GLY A 50 -0.67 -22.59 -13.13
C GLY A 50 0.20 -22.14 -11.95
N SER A 51 0.42 -20.83 -11.78
CA SER A 51 1.05 -20.33 -10.53
C SER A 51 0.17 -20.56 -9.29
N VAL A 52 -1.15 -20.58 -9.49
CA VAL A 52 -2.13 -20.92 -8.46
C VAL A 52 -3.12 -21.93 -9.05
N PRO A 53 -3.14 -23.18 -8.57
CA PRO A 53 -4.07 -24.19 -9.07
C PRO A 53 -5.51 -23.76 -8.81
N GLY A 54 -6.36 -23.86 -9.84
CA GLY A 54 -7.80 -23.56 -9.75
C GLY A 54 -8.16 -22.07 -9.61
N LEU A 55 -7.20 -21.15 -9.81
CA LEU A 55 -7.45 -19.71 -9.78
C LEU A 55 -8.47 -19.30 -10.86
N GLN A 56 -9.48 -18.56 -10.42
CA GLN A 56 -10.44 -17.91 -11.31
C GLN A 56 -10.13 -16.42 -11.43
N ILE A 57 -10.05 -15.92 -12.66
CA ILE A 57 -9.81 -14.52 -12.94
C ILE A 57 -11.09 -13.91 -13.50
N ILE A 58 -11.63 -12.89 -12.86
CA ILE A 58 -12.85 -12.20 -13.27
C ILE A 58 -12.47 -10.77 -13.62
N PHE A 59 -12.73 -10.35 -14.85
CA PHE A 59 -12.51 -8.99 -15.32
C PHE A 59 -13.85 -8.26 -15.42
N LEU A 60 -14.03 -7.27 -14.55
CA LEU A 60 -15.18 -6.36 -14.55
C LEU A 60 -14.83 -5.15 -15.40
N SER A 61 -15.62 -4.94 -16.45
CA SER A 61 -15.35 -3.88 -17.41
C SER A 61 -16.41 -2.79 -17.46
N PHE A 62 -15.99 -1.57 -17.14
CA PHE A 62 -16.73 -0.31 -17.22
C PHE A 62 -16.32 0.56 -18.40
N GLU A 63 -15.13 0.36 -18.97
CA GLU A 63 -14.64 1.15 -20.10
C GLU A 63 -13.89 0.32 -21.17
N THR A 64 -13.54 -0.93 -20.88
CA THR A 64 -12.84 -1.82 -21.81
C THR A 64 -13.83 -2.57 -22.74
N PRO A 65 -13.69 -2.48 -24.07
CA PRO A 65 -14.57 -3.21 -24.97
C PRO A 65 -14.33 -4.72 -24.90
N ALA A 66 -15.41 -5.49 -25.08
CA ALA A 66 -15.34 -6.94 -25.17
C ALA A 66 -14.42 -7.38 -26.34
N GLY A 67 -13.68 -8.47 -26.14
CA GLY A 67 -12.71 -8.98 -27.12
C GLY A 67 -11.32 -8.34 -27.04
N SER A 68 -11.16 -7.23 -26.31
CA SER A 68 -9.86 -6.54 -26.18
C SER A 68 -8.80 -7.33 -25.40
N LEU A 69 -9.21 -8.43 -24.75
CA LEU A 69 -8.36 -9.31 -23.93
C LEU A 69 -8.16 -10.70 -24.55
N ASP A 70 -8.76 -10.99 -25.71
CA ASP A 70 -8.76 -12.35 -26.28
C ASP A 70 -7.33 -12.83 -26.64
N TRP A 71 -6.48 -11.90 -27.06
CA TRP A 71 -5.07 -12.15 -27.37
C TRP A 71 -4.25 -12.66 -26.18
N ILE A 72 -4.72 -12.43 -24.94
CA ILE A 72 -4.04 -12.91 -23.74
C ILE A 72 -4.11 -14.43 -23.67
N GLY A 73 -5.15 -15.06 -24.23
CA GLY A 73 -5.30 -16.52 -24.28
C GLY A 73 -5.43 -17.19 -22.90
N CYS A 74 -5.99 -16.49 -21.90
CA CYS A 74 -6.18 -17.02 -20.55
C CYS A 74 -7.50 -17.78 -20.45
N SER A 75 -7.46 -19.10 -20.28
CA SER A 75 -8.67 -19.94 -20.23
C SER A 75 -9.49 -19.77 -18.95
N SER A 76 -8.87 -19.34 -17.85
CA SER A 76 -9.53 -19.08 -16.57
C SER A 76 -10.12 -17.68 -16.45
N LEU A 77 -9.91 -16.82 -17.46
CA LEU A 77 -10.42 -15.46 -17.50
C LEU A 77 -11.90 -15.44 -17.88
N GLN A 78 -12.70 -14.80 -17.04
CA GLN A 78 -14.12 -14.53 -17.28
C GLN A 78 -14.31 -13.02 -17.44
N PHE A 79 -14.81 -12.61 -18.59
CA PHE A 79 -15.08 -11.20 -18.89
C PHE A 79 -16.54 -10.85 -18.56
N VAL A 80 -16.74 -9.80 -17.77
CA VAL A 80 -18.07 -9.31 -17.38
C VAL A 80 -18.17 -7.83 -17.74
N SER A 81 -18.96 -7.52 -18.76
CA SER A 81 -19.31 -6.14 -19.08
C SER A 81 -20.27 -5.60 -18.00
N CYS A 82 -19.88 -4.49 -17.40
CA CYS A 82 -20.57 -3.80 -16.31
C CYS A 82 -21.26 -2.50 -16.76
N HIS A 83 -21.06 -2.08 -18.01
CA HIS A 83 -21.71 -0.89 -18.58
C HIS A 83 -23.23 -0.88 -18.31
N HIS A 84 -23.71 0.19 -17.68
CA HIS A 84 -25.13 0.42 -17.36
C HIS A 84 -25.81 -0.68 -16.53
N LEU A 85 -25.05 -1.56 -15.85
CA LEU A 85 -25.63 -2.56 -14.97
C LEU A 85 -25.74 -2.03 -13.53
N PRO A 86 -26.84 -2.31 -12.81
CA PRO A 86 -26.93 -1.95 -11.41
C PRO A 86 -25.93 -2.78 -10.58
N HIS A 87 -25.38 -2.17 -9.52
CA HIS A 87 -24.36 -2.79 -8.66
C HIS A 87 -24.76 -4.20 -8.19
N LYS A 88 -26.04 -4.39 -7.80
CA LYS A 88 -26.57 -5.68 -7.38
C LYS A 88 -26.41 -6.78 -8.46
N SER A 89 -26.72 -6.47 -9.72
CA SER A 89 -26.55 -7.45 -10.81
C SER A 89 -25.09 -7.77 -11.09
N ILE A 90 -24.19 -6.82 -10.89
CA ILE A 90 -22.74 -7.06 -10.98
C ILE A 90 -22.32 -8.02 -9.86
N HIS A 91 -22.76 -7.78 -8.61
CA HIS A 91 -22.49 -8.67 -7.49
C HIS A 91 -23.03 -10.08 -7.72
N ASP A 92 -24.28 -10.22 -8.17
CA ASP A 92 -24.90 -11.53 -8.43
C ASP A 92 -24.12 -12.31 -9.50
N LYS A 93 -23.68 -11.64 -10.58
CA LYS A 93 -22.81 -12.23 -11.61
C LYS A 93 -21.47 -12.68 -11.03
N VAL A 94 -20.78 -11.82 -10.28
CA VAL A 94 -19.50 -12.17 -9.66
C VAL A 94 -19.65 -13.35 -8.72
N ILE A 95 -20.65 -13.32 -7.84
CA ILE A 95 -20.93 -14.39 -6.87
C ILE A 95 -21.21 -15.72 -7.58
N SER A 96 -21.96 -15.69 -8.68
CA SER A 96 -22.25 -16.91 -9.47
C SER A 96 -21.00 -17.53 -10.09
N LEU A 97 -19.98 -16.72 -10.37
CA LEU A 97 -18.71 -17.17 -10.93
C LEU A 97 -17.81 -17.72 -9.82
N LEU A 98 -17.77 -17.06 -8.66
CA LEU A 98 -16.86 -17.39 -7.56
C LEU A 98 -17.09 -18.77 -6.97
N ARG A 99 -15.99 -19.48 -6.66
CA ARG A 99 -15.99 -20.75 -5.94
C ARG A 99 -15.40 -20.57 -4.54
N SER A 100 -16.06 -21.12 -3.52
CA SER A 100 -15.65 -20.95 -2.12
C SER A 100 -14.30 -21.60 -1.77
N ASP A 101 -13.92 -22.66 -2.50
CA ASP A 101 -12.73 -23.47 -2.24
C ASP A 101 -11.48 -22.98 -3.01
N GLN A 102 -11.63 -21.98 -3.88
CA GLN A 102 -10.55 -21.55 -4.78
C GLN A 102 -10.20 -20.08 -4.57
N LYS A 103 -8.94 -19.75 -4.84
CA LYS A 103 -8.53 -18.35 -4.91
C LYS A 103 -9.18 -17.69 -6.13
N SER A 104 -9.50 -16.41 -5.99
CA SER A 104 -10.06 -15.61 -7.08
C SER A 104 -9.36 -14.27 -7.20
N LEU A 105 -9.18 -13.82 -8.43
CA LEU A 105 -8.65 -12.51 -8.76
C LEU A 105 -9.75 -11.73 -9.47
N ILE A 106 -10.18 -10.62 -8.88
CA ILE A 106 -11.21 -9.75 -9.45
C ILE A 106 -10.50 -8.48 -9.90
N LEU A 107 -10.56 -8.18 -11.20
CA LEU A 107 -9.95 -7.02 -11.82
C LEU A 107 -11.06 -6.05 -12.22
N VAL A 108 -10.91 -4.77 -11.90
CA VAL A 108 -11.83 -3.70 -12.27
C VAL A 108 -11.05 -2.64 -13.05
N ASP A 109 -11.47 -2.38 -14.28
CA ASP A 109 -10.81 -1.44 -15.18
C ASP A 109 -11.00 0.04 -14.78
N SER A 110 -12.15 0.40 -14.23
CA SER A 110 -12.41 1.74 -13.72
C SER A 110 -13.44 1.74 -12.60
N LEU A 111 -13.19 2.51 -11.54
CA LEU A 111 -14.15 2.82 -10.48
C LEU A 111 -14.84 4.18 -10.67
N ALA A 112 -14.58 4.89 -11.78
CA ALA A 112 -15.09 6.23 -12.02
C ALA A 112 -16.63 6.29 -12.07
N ASP A 113 -17.27 5.23 -12.55
CA ASP A 113 -18.73 5.13 -12.66
C ASP A 113 -19.44 4.87 -11.31
N VAL A 114 -18.69 4.54 -10.25
CA VAL A 114 -19.25 4.25 -8.93
C VAL A 114 -19.30 5.52 -8.10
N ALA A 115 -20.51 5.94 -7.71
CA ALA A 115 -20.69 7.11 -6.87
C ALA A 115 -19.98 6.97 -5.52
N ALA A 116 -19.42 8.08 -5.00
CA ALA A 116 -18.66 8.08 -3.75
C ALA A 116 -19.47 7.56 -2.54
N ALA A 117 -20.80 7.71 -2.54
CA ALA A 117 -21.66 7.20 -1.48
C ALA A 117 -21.84 5.66 -1.55
N ASP A 118 -21.81 5.10 -2.76
CA ASP A 118 -22.06 3.68 -3.00
C ASP A 118 -20.77 2.86 -3.05
N LEU A 119 -19.60 3.50 -3.08
CA LEU A 119 -18.30 2.89 -3.25
C LEU A 119 -18.02 1.77 -2.23
N VAL A 120 -18.31 2.03 -0.96
CA VAL A 120 -18.16 1.02 0.11
C VAL A 120 -19.11 -0.15 -0.13
N THR A 121 -20.39 0.14 -0.44
CA THR A 121 -21.40 -0.89 -0.68
C THR A 121 -21.09 -1.75 -1.91
N PHE A 122 -20.41 -1.19 -2.90
CA PHE A 122 -19.96 -1.89 -4.09
C PHE A 122 -18.72 -2.76 -3.83
N ILE A 123 -17.72 -2.25 -3.11
CA ILE A 123 -16.44 -2.95 -2.90
C ILE A 123 -16.56 -4.08 -1.87
N THR A 124 -17.26 -3.84 -0.76
CA THR A 124 -17.31 -4.80 0.36
C THR A 124 -17.78 -6.21 -0.04
N PRO A 125 -18.84 -6.39 -0.86
CA PRO A 125 -19.28 -7.73 -1.30
C PRO A 125 -18.29 -8.46 -2.22
N LEU A 126 -17.33 -7.75 -2.82
CA LEU A 126 -16.31 -8.32 -3.70
C LEU A 126 -15.09 -8.81 -2.92
N ILE A 127 -14.85 -8.24 -1.73
CA ILE A 127 -13.77 -8.63 -0.82
C ILE A 127 -14.18 -9.90 -0.05
N ARG A 128 -13.44 -10.99 -0.25
CA ARG A 128 -13.58 -12.28 0.43
C ARG A 128 -12.21 -12.77 0.89
N PRO A 129 -12.13 -13.70 1.86
CA PRO A 129 -10.84 -14.23 2.33
C PRO A 129 -9.97 -14.87 1.24
N SER A 130 -10.60 -15.43 0.21
CA SER A 130 -9.93 -16.05 -0.94
C SER A 130 -9.91 -15.17 -2.20
N SER A 131 -10.43 -13.94 -2.16
CA SER A 131 -10.42 -13.03 -3.30
C SER A 131 -9.41 -11.89 -3.11
N THR A 132 -8.76 -11.52 -4.20
CA THR A 132 -7.95 -10.29 -4.30
C THR A 132 -8.66 -9.39 -5.30
N LEU A 133 -9.09 -8.21 -4.85
CA LEU A 133 -9.68 -7.19 -5.72
C LEU A 133 -8.59 -6.21 -6.15
N VAL A 134 -8.39 -6.07 -7.45
CA VAL A 134 -7.52 -5.06 -8.05
C VAL A 134 -8.42 -4.10 -8.80
N ALA A 135 -8.38 -2.81 -8.45
CA ALA A 135 -9.22 -1.81 -9.07
C ALA A 135 -8.43 -0.57 -9.44
N ILE A 136 -8.78 0.04 -10.58
CA ILE A 136 -8.16 1.28 -11.05
C ILE A 136 -9.04 2.46 -10.64
N SER A 137 -8.40 3.51 -10.15
CA SER A 137 -9.00 4.82 -9.92
C SER A 137 -8.16 5.87 -10.63
N HIS A 138 -8.76 6.48 -11.66
CA HIS A 138 -8.14 7.57 -12.38
C HIS A 138 -8.02 8.80 -11.50
N LEU A 139 -6.82 9.34 -11.38
CA LEU A 139 -6.60 10.61 -10.69
C LEU A 139 -7.07 11.76 -11.59
N PRO A 140 -7.76 12.76 -11.02
CA PRO A 140 -8.16 13.94 -11.77
C PRO A 140 -6.92 14.70 -12.24
N LEU A 141 -7.01 15.31 -13.43
CA LEU A 141 -6.00 16.25 -13.89
C LEU A 141 -5.98 17.49 -12.97
N PRO A 142 -4.79 18.06 -12.69
CA PRO A 142 -4.69 19.37 -12.04
C PRO A 142 -5.57 20.39 -12.76
N GLY A 143 -6.30 21.23 -12.02
CA GLY A 143 -7.17 22.28 -12.59
C GLY A 143 -8.63 21.88 -12.82
N HIS A 144 -9.01 20.60 -12.71
CA HIS A 144 -10.42 20.23 -12.78
C HIS A 144 -11.15 20.53 -11.48
N ILE A 145 -12.15 21.41 -11.54
CA ILE A 145 -13.02 21.74 -10.40
C ILE A 145 -13.83 20.48 -10.07
N ALA A 146 -13.54 19.85 -8.92
CA ALA A 146 -14.40 18.81 -8.39
C ALA A 146 -15.77 19.41 -8.07
N LEU A 147 -16.85 18.70 -8.44
CA LEU A 147 -18.20 19.05 -7.99
C LEU A 147 -18.19 19.19 -6.46
N PRO A 148 -18.88 20.20 -5.89
CA PRO A 148 -18.89 20.41 -4.46
C PRO A 148 -19.41 19.16 -3.76
N THR A 149 -18.52 18.44 -3.09
CA THR A 149 -18.90 17.38 -2.16
C THR A 149 -19.51 18.03 -0.92
N PRO A 150 -20.51 17.41 -0.27
CA PRO A 150 -21.01 17.92 1.00
C PRO A 150 -19.83 18.04 1.97
N SER A 151 -19.75 19.15 2.72
CA SER A 151 -18.55 19.58 3.45
C SER A 151 -17.98 18.58 4.46
N TYR A 152 -18.72 17.52 4.79
CA TYR A 152 -18.35 16.51 5.78
C TYR A 152 -18.09 15.12 5.19
N ALA A 153 -18.34 14.89 3.88
CA ALA A 153 -18.11 13.59 3.27
C ALA A 153 -16.74 13.55 2.56
N PRO A 154 -15.95 12.49 2.75
CA PRO A 154 -14.69 12.32 2.02
C PRO A 154 -14.95 12.07 0.53
N SER A 155 -14.04 12.53 -0.32
CA SER A 155 -14.06 12.24 -1.75
C SER A 155 -13.89 10.73 -2.02
N ALA A 156 -14.34 10.27 -3.19
CA ALA A 156 -14.18 8.87 -3.61
C ALA A 156 -12.71 8.41 -3.54
N THR A 157 -11.77 9.24 -3.99
CA THR A 157 -10.34 8.96 -3.94
C THR A 157 -9.84 8.79 -2.51
N THR A 158 -10.25 9.68 -1.58
CA THR A 158 -9.87 9.57 -0.16
C THR A 158 -10.44 8.30 0.47
N GLN A 159 -11.69 7.96 0.17
CA GLN A 159 -12.30 6.71 0.64
C GLN A 159 -11.54 5.48 0.12
N LEU A 160 -11.21 5.44 -1.17
CA LEU A 160 -10.46 4.35 -1.77
C LEU A 160 -9.06 4.20 -1.16
N LEU A 161 -8.34 5.30 -0.96
CA LEU A 161 -7.03 5.30 -0.32
C LEU A 161 -7.08 4.82 1.14
N TYR A 162 -8.20 5.08 1.83
CA TYR A 162 -8.42 4.60 3.19
C TYR A 162 -8.72 3.09 3.22
N LEU A 163 -9.54 2.59 2.30
CA LEU A 163 -9.93 1.17 2.22
C LEU A 163 -8.81 0.28 1.67
N ALA A 164 -7.95 0.80 0.79
CA ALA A 164 -6.94 0.01 0.09
C ALA A 164 -5.83 -0.49 1.03
N THR A 165 -5.56 -1.78 0.96
CA THR A 165 -4.44 -2.42 1.68
C THR A 165 -3.12 -2.28 0.93
N THR A 166 -3.18 -2.25 -0.41
CA THR A 166 -2.04 -1.92 -1.27
C THR A 166 -2.45 -0.79 -2.21
N ILE A 167 -1.59 0.21 -2.34
CA ILE A 167 -1.76 1.34 -3.27
C ILE A 167 -0.56 1.35 -4.19
N ILE A 168 -0.80 1.46 -5.50
CA ILE A 168 0.23 1.54 -6.52
C ILE A 168 -0.07 2.75 -7.39
N LYS A 169 0.81 3.75 -7.35
CA LYS A 169 0.71 4.93 -8.20
C LYS A 169 1.63 4.76 -9.40
N LEU A 170 1.14 5.11 -10.58
CA LEU A 170 1.85 4.96 -11.85
C LEU A 170 2.27 6.33 -12.39
N PHE A 171 3.49 6.38 -12.91
CA PHE A 171 4.10 7.56 -13.49
C PHE A 171 4.73 7.19 -14.84
N PRO A 172 4.68 8.09 -15.83
CA PRO A 172 5.34 7.86 -17.11
C PRO A 172 6.86 7.72 -16.94
N SER A 173 7.49 6.99 -17.85
CA SER A 173 8.94 6.87 -17.97
C SER A 173 9.31 7.00 -19.45
N PRO A 174 10.16 7.97 -19.86
CA PRO A 174 11.00 8.86 -19.05
C PRO A 174 10.22 9.88 -18.20
N GLU A 175 10.87 10.41 -17.16
CA GLU A 175 10.31 11.54 -16.40
C GLU A 175 10.12 12.73 -17.34
N ILE A 176 8.90 13.24 -17.39
CA ILE A 176 8.53 14.43 -18.17
C ILE A 176 9.01 15.64 -17.37
N ASP A 177 9.58 16.63 -18.06
CA ASP A 177 10.01 17.87 -17.42
C ASP A 177 8.80 18.60 -16.81
N ILE A 178 8.91 18.98 -15.54
CA ILE A 178 7.78 19.46 -14.72
C ILE A 178 7.22 20.78 -15.29
N ASP A 179 8.10 21.65 -15.80
CA ASP A 179 7.71 22.95 -16.38
C ASP A 179 6.92 22.79 -17.69
N GLU A 180 7.25 21.77 -18.49
CA GLU A 180 6.46 21.40 -19.68
C GLU A 180 5.15 20.72 -19.26
N ASP A 181 5.18 19.94 -18.18
CA ASP A 181 4.07 19.13 -17.68
C ASP A 181 2.92 19.98 -17.11
N ASP A 182 3.24 21.05 -16.38
CA ASP A 182 2.23 21.96 -15.80
C ASP A 182 1.48 22.72 -16.90
N GLN A 183 2.20 23.27 -17.89
CA GLN A 183 1.57 23.96 -19.03
C GLN A 183 0.77 23.00 -19.93
N ALA A 184 1.28 21.78 -20.11
CA ALA A 184 0.60 20.75 -20.91
C ALA A 184 -0.68 20.26 -20.22
N SER A 185 -0.67 20.10 -18.90
CA SER A 185 -1.84 19.63 -18.12
C SER A 185 -3.01 20.59 -18.21
N ASP A 186 -2.77 21.89 -18.08
CA ASP A 186 -3.80 22.94 -18.21
C ASP A 186 -4.40 22.99 -19.62
N THR A 187 -3.66 22.52 -20.62
CA THR A 187 -4.05 22.54 -22.04
C THR A 187 -4.48 21.16 -22.58
N PHE A 188 -4.60 20.14 -21.73
CA PHE A 188 -4.86 18.74 -22.13
C PHE A 188 -3.88 18.19 -23.18
N LEU A 189 -2.64 18.68 -23.19
CA LEU A 189 -1.58 18.18 -24.06
C LEU A 189 -0.91 16.97 -23.39
N LEU A 190 -0.89 15.84 -24.10
CA LEU A 190 -0.16 14.66 -23.66
C LEU A 190 1.25 14.68 -24.31
N PRO A 191 2.33 14.78 -23.52
CA PRO A 191 3.68 14.81 -24.05
C PRO A 191 4.06 13.47 -24.69
N LEU A 192 5.00 13.54 -25.63
CA LEU A 192 5.56 12.35 -26.28
C LEU A 192 6.20 11.42 -25.24
N GLY A 193 5.92 10.12 -25.35
CA GLY A 193 6.38 9.13 -24.36
C GLY A 193 5.39 8.87 -23.21
N SER A 194 4.25 9.57 -23.17
CA SER A 194 3.12 9.19 -22.33
C SER A 194 2.60 7.78 -22.68
N ASN A 195 2.08 7.05 -21.70
CA ASN A 195 1.52 5.70 -21.84
C ASN A 195 2.47 4.68 -22.49
N SER A 196 3.76 4.78 -22.22
CA SER A 196 4.72 3.77 -22.65
C SER A 196 4.50 2.46 -21.88
N ALA A 197 4.99 1.36 -22.45
CA ALA A 197 4.97 0.03 -21.80
C ALA A 197 5.94 -0.05 -20.60
N GLN A 198 6.83 0.93 -20.48
CA GLN A 198 7.75 1.09 -19.36
C GLN A 198 7.27 2.24 -18.49
N CYS A 199 7.05 2.01 -17.21
CA CYS A 199 6.60 3.06 -16.31
C CYS A 199 7.33 3.01 -14.96
N ARG A 200 7.34 4.14 -14.27
CA ARG A 200 7.75 4.20 -12.87
C ARG A 200 6.52 3.99 -12.01
N LEU A 201 6.67 3.26 -10.91
CA LEU A 201 5.59 3.09 -9.94
C LEU A 201 6.08 3.35 -8.53
N GLU A 202 5.17 3.90 -7.73
CA GLU A 202 5.31 4.02 -6.28
C GLU A 202 4.35 3.05 -5.63
N PHE A 203 4.92 2.16 -4.84
CA PHE A 203 4.21 1.12 -4.14
C PHE A 203 4.09 1.50 -2.65
N LEU A 204 2.90 1.34 -2.09
CA LEU A 204 2.63 1.42 -0.66
C LEU A 204 1.78 0.22 -0.25
N HIS A 205 2.23 -0.52 0.76
CA HIS A 205 1.48 -1.65 1.32
C HIS A 205 1.37 -1.56 2.83
N ARG A 206 0.13 -1.66 3.33
CA ARG A 206 -0.20 -1.65 4.75
C ARG A 206 -0.04 -3.07 5.32
N ARG A 207 0.88 -3.24 6.25
CA ARG A 207 1.06 -4.52 6.98
C ARG A 207 -0.10 -4.73 7.96
N LYS A 208 -0.24 -5.96 8.44
CA LYS A 208 -1.17 -6.33 9.52
C LYS A 208 -0.97 -5.52 10.81
N SER A 209 0.25 -4.99 11.04
CA SER A 209 0.56 -4.12 12.17
C SER A 209 0.10 -2.67 12.00
N GLY A 210 -0.51 -2.31 10.86
CA GLY A 210 -0.87 -0.93 10.51
C GLY A 210 0.28 -0.10 9.92
N ARG A 211 1.54 -0.54 10.07
CA ARG A 211 2.70 0.13 9.45
C ARG A 211 2.68 -0.04 7.93
N ALA A 212 3.02 1.02 7.21
CA ALA A 212 3.17 1.00 5.76
C ALA A 212 4.61 0.67 5.34
N VAL A 213 4.74 -0.10 4.25
CA VAL A 213 5.99 -0.30 3.50
C VAL A 213 5.85 0.42 2.19
N GLN A 214 6.84 1.22 1.83
CA GLN A 214 6.86 1.93 0.56
C GLN A 214 8.12 1.65 -0.25
N GLY A 215 8.04 1.80 -1.57
CA GLY A 215 9.18 1.64 -2.47
C GLY A 215 8.87 2.09 -3.90
N GLY A 216 9.90 2.57 -4.60
CA GLY A 216 9.83 2.90 -6.01
C GLY A 216 10.29 1.74 -6.88
N PHE A 217 9.68 1.57 -8.05
CA PHE A 217 10.08 0.56 -9.03
C PHE A 217 10.00 1.11 -10.45
N LYS A 218 10.81 0.57 -11.36
CA LYS A 218 10.55 0.63 -12.80
C LYS A 218 9.95 -0.70 -13.23
N PHE A 219 8.84 -0.61 -13.94
CA PHE A 219 8.13 -1.72 -14.53
C PHE A 219 8.28 -1.67 -16.05
N ASP A 220 8.54 -2.82 -16.66
CA ASP A 220 8.51 -2.99 -18.11
C ASP A 220 7.57 -4.13 -18.46
N PHE A 221 6.46 -3.80 -19.12
CA PHE A 221 5.45 -4.76 -19.56
C PHE A 221 5.95 -5.68 -20.68
N THR A 222 6.90 -5.25 -21.50
CA THR A 222 7.40 -6.07 -22.61
C THR A 222 8.29 -7.21 -22.13
N THR A 223 9.07 -6.96 -21.07
CA THR A 223 9.97 -7.95 -20.45
C THR A 223 9.37 -8.57 -19.18
N HIS A 224 8.23 -8.07 -18.71
CA HIS A 224 7.59 -8.45 -17.44
C HIS A 224 8.52 -8.30 -16.21
N THR A 225 9.44 -7.33 -16.27
CA THR A 225 10.46 -7.12 -15.22
C THR A 225 10.10 -5.97 -14.28
N LEU A 226 10.47 -6.15 -13.00
CA LEU A 226 10.34 -5.14 -11.96
C LEU A 226 11.72 -4.88 -11.35
N THR A 227 12.21 -3.65 -11.52
CA THR A 227 13.49 -3.21 -10.95
C THR A 227 13.24 -2.23 -9.82
N PHE A 228 13.83 -2.48 -8.66
CA PHE A 228 13.67 -1.60 -7.50
C PHE A 228 14.52 -0.34 -7.66
N ILE A 229 13.91 0.81 -7.38
CA ILE A 229 14.60 2.09 -7.32
C ILE A 229 14.86 2.40 -5.84
N PRO A 230 16.11 2.32 -5.37
CA PRO A 230 16.44 2.74 -4.01
C PRO A 230 16.16 4.24 -3.86
N THR A 231 15.51 4.59 -2.75
CA THR A 231 15.05 5.96 -2.43
C THR A 231 16.15 7.02 -2.43
N SER A 232 17.44 6.64 -2.52
CA SER A 232 18.56 7.56 -2.67
C SER A 232 18.75 8.12 -4.09
N THR A 233 18.01 7.63 -5.10
CA THR A 233 18.18 8.05 -6.51
C THR A 233 17.01 8.88 -7.05
N THR A 234 15.98 9.14 -6.23
CA THR A 234 14.91 10.09 -6.55
C THR A 234 15.22 11.41 -5.85
N ALA A 235 16.34 12.02 -6.26
CA ALA A 235 16.72 13.37 -5.89
C ALA A 235 17.15 14.09 -7.18
N GLY A 236 16.18 14.31 -8.07
CA GLY A 236 16.13 15.53 -8.88
C GLY A 236 15.61 16.69 -8.03
N ASP A 237 16.06 16.77 -6.77
CA ASP A 237 15.70 17.84 -5.85
C ASP A 237 16.95 18.69 -5.60
N SER A 238 16.83 19.93 -6.04
CA SER A 238 17.68 21.04 -5.66
C SER A 238 17.41 21.33 -4.18
N GLY A 239 17.91 20.50 -3.29
CA GLY A 239 17.63 20.61 -1.86
C GLY A 239 18.56 19.73 -1.06
N GLY A 240 19.68 20.33 -0.63
CA GLY A 240 20.70 19.64 0.14
C GLY A 240 20.10 18.89 1.34
N SER A 241 20.56 17.65 1.49
CA SER A 241 20.47 16.86 2.71
C SER A 241 20.74 17.74 3.93
N THR A 242 19.69 18.05 4.69
CA THR A 242 19.87 18.57 6.03
C THR A 242 18.85 17.92 6.94
N GLU A 243 19.33 16.99 7.76
CA GLU A 243 18.70 16.48 8.99
C GLU A 243 18.47 17.63 10.03
N GLN A 244 18.22 18.87 9.61
CA GLN A 244 17.89 20.02 10.45
C GLN A 244 16.44 20.52 10.27
N GLY A 245 15.68 19.98 9.30
CA GLY A 245 14.34 20.47 8.97
C GLY A 245 13.23 20.04 9.94
N ASP A 246 13.27 18.81 10.42
CA ASP A 246 12.16 18.27 11.23
C ASP A 246 12.15 18.84 12.66
N ASP A 247 13.34 19.03 13.26
CA ASP A 247 13.48 19.69 14.56
C ASP A 247 13.11 21.18 14.49
N ALA A 248 13.30 21.85 13.35
CA ALA A 248 12.91 23.25 13.17
C ALA A 248 11.39 23.42 13.03
N LEU A 249 10.71 22.50 12.34
CA LEU A 249 9.24 22.51 12.18
C LEU A 249 8.50 22.18 13.49
N LEU A 250 9.06 21.31 14.33
CA LEU A 250 8.46 20.93 15.63
C LEU A 250 8.71 21.97 16.74
N LYS A 251 9.72 22.83 16.59
CA LYS A 251 10.12 23.83 17.60
C LYS A 251 9.10 24.95 17.79
N ASP A 252 8.35 25.29 16.75
CA ASP A 252 7.32 26.34 16.80
C ASP A 252 5.92 25.79 17.17
N LEU A 253 5.76 24.47 17.22
CA LEU A 253 4.50 23.80 17.59
C LEU A 253 4.42 23.44 19.08
N THR A 254 5.52 23.50 19.82
CA THR A 254 5.59 23.07 21.23
C THR A 254 6.34 24.09 22.09
N THR A 255 5.81 24.42 23.28
CA THR A 255 6.46 25.37 24.22
C THR A 255 7.68 24.79 24.93
N PHE A 256 7.98 23.49 24.75
CA PHE A 256 9.11 22.81 25.33
C PHE A 256 9.97 22.21 24.21
N ASN A 257 11.28 22.44 24.26
CA ASN A 257 12.20 21.88 23.28
C ASN A 257 12.34 20.37 23.51
N LEU A 258 11.73 19.57 22.63
CA LEU A 258 11.78 18.10 22.65
C LEU A 258 13.07 17.53 22.04
N GLY A 259 13.87 18.37 21.37
CA GLY A 259 15.15 17.98 20.78
C GLY A 259 16.27 17.90 21.83
N THR A 260 17.16 16.91 21.68
CA THR A 260 18.38 16.85 22.50
C THR A 260 19.35 17.93 22.05
N THR A 261 19.86 18.72 22.99
CA THR A 261 20.92 19.69 22.67
C THR A 261 22.21 18.98 22.28
N GLU A 262 23.05 19.64 21.48
CA GLU A 262 24.33 19.06 21.05
C GLU A 262 25.23 18.62 22.23
N LYS A 263 25.17 19.36 23.35
CA LYS A 263 25.86 18.97 24.59
C LYS A 263 25.32 17.67 25.20
N GLN A 264 24.00 17.46 25.17
CA GLN A 264 23.38 16.23 25.68
C GLN A 264 23.66 15.03 24.76
N ARG A 265 23.69 15.25 23.45
CA ARG A 265 24.04 14.22 22.46
C ARG A 265 25.47 13.73 22.67
N ILE A 266 26.43 14.66 22.77
CA ILE A 266 27.83 14.35 23.05
C ILE A 266 28.00 13.68 24.41
N ALA A 267 27.25 14.13 25.43
CA ALA A 267 27.29 13.48 26.74
C ALA A 267 26.78 12.04 26.67
N ARG A 268 25.66 11.79 25.95
CA ARG A 268 25.12 10.44 25.76
C ARG A 268 26.11 9.51 25.05
N ASP A 269 26.76 10.01 24.01
CA ASP A 269 27.68 9.21 23.21
C ASP A 269 29.02 8.94 23.92
N ASN A 270 29.40 9.78 24.89
CA ASN A 270 30.57 9.57 25.76
C ASN A 270 30.27 8.81 27.07
N VAL A 271 29.02 8.40 27.31
CA VAL A 271 28.70 7.55 28.45
C VAL A 271 29.13 6.13 28.14
N GLU A 272 30.34 5.78 28.58
CA GLU A 272 30.79 4.39 28.63
C GLU A 272 30.05 3.66 29.75
N LEU A 273 29.13 2.79 29.36
CA LEU A 273 28.49 1.89 30.31
C LEU A 273 29.49 0.80 30.71
N PRO A 274 29.65 0.50 32.02
CA PRO A 274 30.44 -0.65 32.44
C PRO A 274 29.89 -1.91 31.77
N TYR A 275 30.76 -2.70 31.14
CA TYR A 275 30.39 -3.98 30.53
C TYR A 275 29.79 -4.90 31.61
N LEU A 276 28.46 -4.96 31.66
CA LEU A 276 27.74 -5.86 32.56
C LEU A 276 27.57 -7.21 31.84
N LYS A 277 28.31 -8.23 32.30
CA LYS A 277 28.29 -9.61 31.78
C LYS A 277 26.97 -10.35 32.12
N ALA A 278 25.82 -9.75 31.84
CA ALA A 278 24.52 -10.35 32.16
C ALA A 278 24.09 -11.51 31.22
N GLN A 279 24.93 -11.88 30.24
CA GLN A 279 24.56 -12.84 29.18
C GLN A 279 25.55 -13.99 28.96
N GLN A 280 26.63 -14.10 29.75
CA GLN A 280 27.44 -15.32 29.81
C GLN A 280 27.06 -16.10 31.08
N GLY A 281 25.92 -16.79 31.01
CA GLY A 281 25.54 -17.79 32.00
C GLY A 281 26.37 -19.05 31.79
N ASP A 282 27.51 -19.13 32.46
CA ASP A 282 28.21 -20.39 32.67
C ASP A 282 27.54 -21.15 33.83
N MET A 283 27.61 -22.48 33.76
CA MET A 283 26.92 -23.43 34.64
C MET A 283 27.14 -23.13 36.13
N THR A 284 26.10 -22.69 36.83
CA THR A 284 25.68 -22.99 38.24
C THR A 284 24.97 -21.77 38.85
N GLY A 285 23.68 -21.89 39.11
CA GLY A 285 22.94 -20.92 39.94
C GLY A 285 22.28 -19.77 39.17
N THR A 286 21.08 -20.06 38.67
CA THR A 286 19.94 -19.16 38.42
C THR A 286 20.13 -17.66 38.73
N VAL A 287 20.37 -16.82 37.71
CA VAL A 287 19.60 -15.58 37.44
C VAL A 287 19.74 -15.25 35.94
N VAL A 288 18.67 -15.43 35.18
CA VAL A 288 18.54 -14.91 33.81
C VAL A 288 18.17 -13.43 33.93
N GLY A 289 18.98 -12.57 33.31
CA GLY A 289 18.76 -11.12 33.34
C GLY A 289 17.34 -10.73 32.92
N GLY A 290 16.71 -9.87 33.71
CA GLY A 290 15.39 -9.29 33.44
C GLY A 290 14.19 -10.00 34.09
N ALA A 291 14.39 -11.14 34.74
CA ALA A 291 13.33 -11.78 35.53
C ALA A 291 13.19 -11.07 36.89
N ILE A 292 12.12 -10.29 37.06
CA ILE A 292 11.70 -9.81 38.38
C ILE A 292 10.93 -10.97 39.02
N VAL A 293 11.60 -11.70 39.92
CA VAL A 293 10.95 -12.72 40.74
C VAL A 293 10.47 -12.03 42.00
N TYR A 294 9.16 -11.96 42.17
CA TYR A 294 8.55 -11.52 43.42
C TYR A 294 8.58 -12.69 44.41
N GLU A 295 9.34 -12.53 45.50
CA GLU A 295 9.27 -13.42 46.65
C GLU A 295 8.30 -12.81 47.65
N PHE A 296 7.26 -13.57 48.02
CA PHE A 296 6.33 -13.16 49.07
C PHE A 296 7.09 -13.02 50.40
N GLU A 297 7.11 -11.81 50.94
CA GLU A 297 7.62 -11.58 52.29
C GLU A 297 6.59 -12.07 53.31
N LYS A 298 7.07 -12.60 54.44
CA LYS A 298 6.22 -13.21 55.48
C LYS A 298 5.46 -12.17 56.33
N GLU A 299 5.69 -10.88 56.08
CA GLU A 299 5.07 -9.73 56.74
C GLU A 299 4.09 -9.00 55.81
N ASP A 300 3.74 -9.61 54.65
CA ASP A 300 2.68 -9.09 53.77
C ASP A 300 1.32 -9.52 54.34
N ASP A 301 0.93 -8.84 55.42
CA ASP A 301 -0.29 -9.06 56.16
C ASP A 301 -1.47 -8.65 55.28
N TYR A 302 -2.31 -9.62 54.90
CA TYR A 302 -3.61 -9.35 54.28
C TYR A 302 -4.40 -8.35 55.13
N ASP A 303 -4.50 -7.12 54.65
CA ASP A 303 -5.40 -6.08 55.14
C ASP A 303 -6.84 -6.48 54.76
N GLU A 304 -7.65 -6.91 55.73
CA GLU A 304 -9.06 -7.28 55.51
C GLU A 304 -10.00 -6.08 55.22
N GLU A 305 -9.46 -4.86 55.08
CA GLU A 305 -10.20 -3.61 54.89
C GLU A 305 -10.15 -3.08 53.45
N ASP A 306 -9.52 -3.77 52.48
CA ASP A 306 -9.61 -3.40 51.05
C ASP A 306 -10.99 -3.81 50.46
N PRO A 307 -11.90 -2.86 50.20
CA PRO A 307 -13.28 -3.15 49.80
C PRO A 307 -13.41 -3.55 48.31
N TYR A 308 -12.32 -3.62 47.56
CA TYR A 308 -12.31 -3.81 46.11
C TYR A 308 -11.77 -5.16 45.64
N GLU A 309 -11.87 -6.21 46.45
CA GLU A 309 -11.67 -7.56 45.94
C GLU A 309 -12.88 -8.01 45.10
N ASP A 310 -12.68 -8.05 43.78
CA ASP A 310 -13.66 -8.47 42.77
C ASP A 310 -14.02 -9.97 42.99
N PRO A 311 -15.29 -10.31 43.28
CA PRO A 311 -15.67 -11.69 43.48
C PRO A 311 -15.72 -12.38 42.11
N PHE A 312 -14.72 -13.24 41.86
CA PHE A 312 -14.56 -14.20 40.75
C PHE A 312 -15.66 -14.26 39.67
#